data_AF-A0A2V3HTU9-F1
#
_entry.id   AF-A0A2V3HTU9-F1
#
_cell.length_a   1.000
_cell.length_b   1.000
_cell.length_c   1.000
_cell.angle_alpha   90.00
_cell.angle_beta   90.00
_cell.angle_gamma   90.00
#
_symmetry.space_group_name_H-M   'P 1'
#
loop_
_entity.id
_entity.type
_entity.pdbx_description
1 polymer ?
#
loop_
_entity_poly.entity_id
_entity_poly.type
_entity_poly.pdbx_seq_one_letter_code
_entity_poly.pdbx_strand_id
1 'polypeptide(L)'
;MGLFDALGNFFLKHFYGDPLSPENQMKLRWMPIDDGTYSDMARDYDPYKLAWRVGVGWFESWFQRLEQRTGQSLGRRLAHAAMEYEEHMMGFEGWDAPSGRDPASWSSTIQDWESRGLGRFELLDDGEETRILIDRPASGPICSGLVAAAWERATGKRHRFLWSESAGEGLVITLTPDDTQVPVPKPRRPSWGDQEIGCDLGKESTDELWADLRVESSGCWSIMNERRMFLHRDLILRFEDYCLPYLDVVHEGRDEDYRWEGLDDKRSTWWTAAADSARERFVSEGHHVLVRAHSDWVSITRRHLSSHGLGGIESTSQADEHGGVRLVFASVFHPAIASGVLLGCWERAYGRNGHVSTSFEDGRLTLEIRSSREIAG
;
A
#
# COMPACT_ATOMS: atom_id res chain seq x y z
N MET A 1 17.57 9.47 21.88
CA MET A 1 16.40 9.52 22.77
C MET A 1 16.10 10.97 23.19
N GLY A 2 15.78 11.85 22.24
CA GLY A 2 15.71 13.29 22.57
C GLY A 2 15.30 14.28 21.47
N LEU A 3 14.99 13.83 20.25
CA LEU A 3 14.37 14.67 19.21
C LEU A 3 13.03 14.08 18.75
N PHE A 4 12.96 12.75 18.59
CA PHE A 4 11.73 12.01 18.25
C PHE A 4 10.67 12.06 19.37
N ASP A 5 11.05 11.89 20.64
CA ASP A 5 10.11 12.05 21.77
C ASP A 5 9.56 13.48 21.91
N ALA A 6 10.38 14.47 21.52
CA ALA A 6 10.00 15.88 21.53
C ALA A 6 9.05 16.19 20.37
N LEU A 7 9.27 15.62 19.19
CA LEU A 7 8.38 15.73 18.03
C LEU A 7 7.07 14.96 18.25
N GLY A 8 7.10 13.72 18.74
CA GLY A 8 5.90 12.93 19.04
C GLY A 8 4.97 13.61 20.06
N ASN A 9 5.53 14.17 21.14
CA ASN A 9 4.76 15.00 22.09
C ASN A 9 4.35 16.37 21.53
N PHE A 10 5.11 16.93 20.58
CA PHE A 10 4.76 18.17 19.89
C PHE A 10 3.62 17.96 18.88
N PHE A 11 3.58 16.82 18.19
CA PHE A 11 2.52 16.40 17.26
C PHE A 11 1.23 16.07 18.01
N LEU A 12 1.30 15.29 19.09
CA LEU A 12 0.15 15.02 19.97
C LEU A 12 -0.45 16.30 20.58
N LYS A 13 0.36 17.32 20.89
CA LYS A 13 -0.15 18.63 21.36
C LYS A 13 -0.65 19.56 20.25
N HIS A 14 -0.10 19.51 19.04
CA HIS A 14 -0.49 20.40 17.94
C HIS A 14 -1.80 20.02 17.25
N PHE A 15 -2.24 18.75 17.34
CA PHE A 15 -3.60 18.38 16.93
C PHE A 15 -4.70 19.08 17.76
N TYR A 16 -4.36 19.68 18.91
CA TYR A 16 -5.32 20.28 19.85
C TYR A 16 -5.16 21.80 20.06
N GLY A 17 -4.23 22.48 19.37
CA GLY A 17 -3.84 23.88 19.69
C GLY A 17 -4.44 24.99 18.80
N ASP A 18 -4.74 24.68 17.54
CA ASP A 18 -5.46 25.54 16.56
C ASP A 18 -5.88 24.60 15.42
N PRO A 19 -7.09 24.68 14.83
CA PRO A 19 -7.52 23.71 13.83
C PRO A 19 -6.73 23.93 12.53
N LEU A 20 -5.63 23.19 12.38
CA LEU A 20 -4.95 23.03 11.10
C LEU A 20 -5.97 22.55 10.06
N SER A 21 -5.91 23.10 8.85
CA SER A 21 -6.77 22.64 7.77
C SER A 21 -6.58 21.13 7.54
N PRO A 22 -7.62 20.40 7.10
CA PRO A 22 -7.51 18.96 6.83
C PRO A 22 -6.31 18.59 5.94
N GLU A 23 -5.98 19.45 4.97
CA GLU A 23 -4.81 19.30 4.09
C GLU A 23 -3.50 19.31 4.88
N ASN A 24 -3.34 20.25 5.82
CA ASN A 24 -2.13 20.34 6.63
C ASN A 24 -1.99 19.15 7.57
N GLN A 25 -3.10 18.67 8.15
CA GLN A 25 -3.09 17.46 8.98
C GLN A 25 -2.62 16.24 8.18
N MET A 26 -3.08 16.10 6.94
CA MET A 26 -2.63 15.04 6.03
C MET A 26 -1.13 15.13 5.73
N LYS A 27 -0.62 16.32 5.39
CA LYS A 27 0.80 16.52 5.08
C LYS A 27 1.71 16.21 6.28
N LEU A 28 1.28 16.54 7.50
CA LEU A 28 2.04 16.27 8.72
C LEU A 28 2.02 14.79 9.11
N ARG A 29 0.90 14.09 8.84
CA ARG A 29 0.78 12.66 9.11
C ARG A 29 1.59 11.83 8.12
N TRP A 30 1.39 12.04 6.82
CA TRP A 30 1.96 11.19 5.78
C TRP A 30 3.25 11.82 5.25
N MET A 31 4.36 11.51 5.91
CA MET A 31 5.63 12.17 5.62
C MET A 31 6.44 11.36 4.59
N PRO A 32 6.77 11.92 3.42
CA PRO A 32 7.72 11.28 2.51
C PRO A 32 9.12 11.27 3.13
N ILE A 33 9.89 10.22 2.85
CA ILE A 33 11.26 10.00 3.33
C ILE A 33 12.23 10.00 2.14
N ASP A 34 13.50 10.33 2.39
CA ASP A 34 14.56 10.46 1.37
C ASP A 34 14.83 9.16 0.61
N ASP A 35 14.52 8.01 1.23
CA ASP A 35 14.63 6.69 0.64
C ASP A 35 13.49 6.37 -0.36
N GLY A 36 12.58 7.31 -0.60
CA GLY A 36 11.47 7.20 -1.53
C GLY A 36 10.24 6.47 -0.97
N THR A 37 10.16 6.27 0.34
CA THR A 37 8.98 5.72 1.02
C THR A 37 8.14 6.81 1.69
N TYR A 38 6.92 6.48 2.12
CA TYR A 38 6.10 7.34 3.00
C TYR A 38 6.02 6.71 4.38
N SER A 39 6.10 7.53 5.42
CA SER A 39 5.94 7.14 6.82
C SER A 39 4.66 7.73 7.42
N ASP A 40 3.95 6.92 8.20
CA ASP A 40 2.80 7.35 9.00
C ASP A 40 3.24 7.89 10.37
N MET A 41 3.26 9.22 10.51
CA MET A 41 3.68 9.89 11.74
C MET A 41 2.67 9.78 12.89
N ALA A 42 1.41 9.43 12.60
CA ALA A 42 0.45 9.10 13.66
C ALA A 42 0.78 7.74 14.32
N ARG A 43 1.74 7.00 13.77
CA ARG A 43 2.15 5.65 14.18
C ARG A 43 3.65 5.56 14.39
N ASP A 44 4.26 6.61 14.93
CA ASP A 44 5.71 6.64 15.19
C ASP A 44 6.18 5.56 16.17
N TYR A 45 5.26 4.90 16.88
CA TYR A 45 5.51 3.74 17.71
C TYR A 45 5.63 2.42 16.93
N ASP A 46 5.16 2.36 15.68
CA ASP A 46 5.34 1.20 14.81
C ASP A 46 6.65 1.35 14.01
N PRO A 47 7.67 0.51 14.24
CA PRO A 47 8.90 0.54 13.47
C PRO A 47 8.68 0.23 11.97
N TYR A 48 7.49 -0.19 11.55
CA TYR A 48 7.14 -0.56 10.17
C TYR A 48 6.04 0.31 9.55
N LYS A 49 5.89 1.55 10.01
CA LYS A 49 4.96 2.61 9.58
C LYS A 49 5.01 3.04 8.10
N LEU A 50 5.60 2.23 7.21
CA LEU A 50 5.66 2.51 5.79
C LEU A 50 4.30 2.37 5.12
N ALA A 51 3.98 3.34 4.26
CA ALA A 51 2.72 3.42 3.56
C ALA A 51 2.92 3.68 2.06
N TRP A 52 1.97 3.18 1.27
CA TRP A 52 1.87 3.37 -0.16
C TRP A 52 0.71 4.32 -0.47
N ARG A 53 1.02 5.43 -1.12
CA ARG A 53 0.05 6.39 -1.64
C ARG A 53 -0.42 5.95 -3.03
N VAL A 54 -1.58 5.29 -3.07
CA VAL A 54 -2.11 4.69 -4.30
C VAL A 54 -3.40 5.37 -4.76
N GLY A 55 -3.60 5.42 -6.08
CA GLY A 55 -4.90 5.75 -6.64
C GLY A 55 -5.91 4.63 -6.41
N VAL A 56 -7.11 4.95 -5.96
CA VAL A 56 -8.15 3.94 -5.68
C VAL A 56 -8.42 3.08 -6.92
N GLY A 57 -8.62 3.70 -8.08
CA GLY A 57 -8.80 2.97 -9.35
C GLY A 57 -7.56 2.23 -9.82
N TRP A 58 -6.36 2.69 -9.46
CA TRP A 58 -5.12 1.97 -9.75
C TRP A 58 -5.06 0.66 -8.96
N PHE A 59 -5.31 0.73 -7.65
CA PHE A 59 -5.30 -0.43 -6.76
C PHE A 59 -6.35 -1.47 -7.17
N GLU A 60 -7.60 -1.06 -7.40
CA GLU A 60 -8.67 -1.98 -7.77
C GLU A 60 -8.37 -2.69 -9.10
N SER A 61 -7.81 -1.96 -10.08
CA SER A 61 -7.41 -2.58 -11.35
C SER A 61 -6.22 -3.52 -11.18
N TRP A 62 -5.23 -3.18 -10.35
CA TRP A 62 -4.12 -4.08 -10.00
C TRP A 62 -4.63 -5.34 -9.29
N PHE A 63 -5.56 -5.19 -8.36
CA PHE A 63 -6.13 -6.28 -7.58
C PHE A 63 -6.93 -7.25 -8.46
N GLN A 64 -7.82 -6.75 -9.33
CA GLN A 64 -8.56 -7.59 -10.30
C GLN A 64 -7.62 -8.37 -11.23
N ARG A 65 -6.54 -7.74 -11.68
CA ARG A 65 -5.51 -8.37 -12.51
C ARG A 65 -4.74 -9.44 -11.75
N LEU A 66 -4.48 -9.22 -10.47
CA LEU A 66 -3.86 -10.22 -9.59
C LEU A 66 -4.79 -11.44 -9.40
N GLU A 67 -6.09 -11.22 -9.20
CA GLU A 67 -7.09 -12.29 -9.13
C GLU A 67 -7.14 -13.12 -10.43
N GLN A 68 -7.11 -12.46 -11.60
CA GLN A 68 -7.06 -13.12 -12.91
C GLN A 68 -5.83 -14.02 -13.05
N ARG A 69 -4.64 -13.47 -12.77
CA ARG A 69 -3.36 -14.21 -12.91
C ARG A 69 -3.21 -15.36 -11.94
N THR A 70 -3.73 -15.21 -10.72
CA THR A 70 -3.72 -16.27 -9.70
C THR A 70 -4.88 -17.25 -9.86
N GLY A 71 -5.84 -16.98 -10.75
CA GLY A 71 -7.02 -17.82 -10.97
C GLY A 71 -7.94 -17.91 -9.76
N GLN A 72 -7.88 -16.93 -8.84
CA GLN A 72 -8.51 -17.01 -7.53
C GLN A 72 -9.26 -15.73 -7.17
N SER A 73 -10.40 -15.89 -6.49
CA SER A 73 -11.01 -14.77 -5.77
C SER A 73 -10.22 -14.51 -4.48
N LEU A 74 -9.60 -13.33 -4.40
CA LEU A 74 -8.74 -12.91 -3.32
C LEU A 74 -9.44 -11.96 -2.34
N GLY A 75 -10.65 -11.48 -2.66
CA GLY A 75 -11.40 -10.52 -1.83
C GLY A 75 -11.52 -10.90 -0.36
N ARG A 76 -11.92 -12.15 -0.05
CA ARG A 76 -11.99 -12.61 1.36
C ARG A 76 -10.63 -12.63 2.05
N ARG A 77 -9.56 -12.95 1.32
CA ARG A 77 -8.19 -12.98 1.87
C ARG A 77 -7.71 -11.58 2.18
N LEU A 78 -7.96 -10.63 1.28
CA LEU A 78 -7.65 -9.21 1.51
C LEU A 78 -8.45 -8.64 2.69
N ALA A 79 -9.72 -8.99 2.82
CA ALA A 79 -10.54 -8.53 3.94
C ALA A 79 -10.05 -9.08 5.29
N HIS A 80 -9.72 -10.37 5.37
CA HIS A 80 -9.13 -10.94 6.60
C HIS A 80 -7.74 -10.39 6.89
N ALA A 81 -6.92 -10.14 5.88
CA ALA A 81 -5.63 -9.47 6.04
C ALA A 81 -5.79 -8.05 6.60
N ALA A 82 -6.76 -7.29 6.10
CA ALA A 82 -7.09 -5.96 6.61
C ALA A 82 -7.62 -5.99 8.05
N MET A 83 -8.46 -6.96 8.40
CA MET A 83 -8.94 -7.16 9.77
C MET A 83 -7.80 -7.48 10.74
N GLU A 84 -6.95 -8.45 10.41
CA GLU A 84 -5.80 -8.85 11.24
C GLU A 84 -4.79 -7.70 11.38
N TYR A 85 -4.59 -6.95 10.29
CA TYR A 85 -3.78 -5.73 10.27
C TYR A 85 -4.32 -4.69 11.26
N GLU A 86 -5.60 -4.34 11.18
CA GLU A 86 -6.15 -3.28 12.02
C GLU A 86 -6.23 -3.70 13.50
N GLU A 87 -6.52 -4.98 13.78
CA GLU A 87 -6.43 -5.53 15.14
C GLU A 87 -5.00 -5.41 15.70
N HIS A 88 -3.99 -5.70 14.88
CA HIS A 88 -2.59 -5.50 15.27
C HIS A 88 -2.31 -4.03 15.60
N MET A 89 -2.75 -3.12 14.73
CA MET A 89 -2.53 -1.68 14.88
C MET A 89 -3.22 -1.10 16.13
N MET A 90 -4.44 -1.52 16.43
CA MET A 90 -5.15 -1.11 17.65
C MET A 90 -4.60 -1.74 18.94
N GLY A 91 -3.63 -2.66 18.82
CA GLY A 91 -2.94 -3.29 19.95
C GLY A 91 -1.77 -2.48 20.52
N PHE A 92 -1.32 -1.43 19.83
CA PHE A 92 -0.21 -0.59 20.30
C PHE A 92 -0.65 0.40 21.39
N GLU A 93 0.21 0.59 22.39
CA GLU A 93 -0.01 1.57 23.46
C GLU A 93 -0.01 3.00 22.90
N GLY A 94 -0.99 3.82 23.29
CA GLY A 94 -1.11 5.22 22.86
C GLY A 94 -2.13 5.48 21.75
N TRP A 95 -2.73 4.43 21.17
CA TRP A 95 -3.89 4.55 20.29
C TRP A 95 -5.20 4.68 21.07
N ASP A 96 -6.01 5.70 20.78
CA ASP A 96 -7.36 5.82 21.33
C ASP A 96 -8.32 4.87 20.58
N ALA A 97 -8.40 3.64 21.09
CA ALA A 97 -9.19 2.57 20.47
C ALA A 97 -10.69 2.88 20.54
N PRO A 98 -11.46 2.54 19.50
CA PRO A 98 -12.90 2.74 19.50
C PRO A 98 -13.54 1.96 20.67
N SER A 99 -14.60 2.52 21.24
CA SER A 99 -15.34 1.91 22.34
C SER A 99 -16.84 2.17 22.21
N GLY A 100 -17.65 1.26 22.73
CA GLY A 100 -19.10 1.35 22.63
C GLY A 100 -19.65 0.95 21.26
N ARG A 101 -20.96 1.11 21.09
CA ARG A 101 -21.70 0.65 19.88
C ARG A 101 -22.12 1.80 18.96
N ASP A 102 -21.62 3.01 19.19
CA ASP A 102 -21.91 4.18 18.36
C ASP A 102 -20.66 4.60 17.57
N PRO A 103 -20.54 4.21 16.28
CA PRO A 103 -19.42 4.60 15.44
C PRO A 103 -19.20 6.10 15.32
N ALA A 104 -20.25 6.92 15.49
CA ALA A 104 -20.11 8.38 15.42
C ALA A 104 -19.28 8.95 16.58
N SER A 105 -19.16 8.20 17.68
CA SER A 105 -18.32 8.57 18.84
C SER A 105 -16.84 8.23 18.66
N TRP A 106 -16.46 7.48 17.62
CA TRP A 106 -15.10 6.98 17.41
C TRP A 106 -14.19 8.01 16.71
N SER A 107 -14.05 9.20 17.29
CA SER A 107 -13.37 10.35 16.66
C SER A 107 -11.96 10.05 16.13
N SER A 108 -11.11 9.37 16.91
CA SER A 108 -9.76 9.00 16.47
C SER A 108 -9.76 7.97 15.35
N THR A 109 -10.70 7.02 15.37
CA THR A 109 -10.87 6.03 14.29
C THR A 109 -11.38 6.68 13.01
N ILE A 110 -12.32 7.63 13.12
CA ILE A 110 -12.82 8.41 11.99
C ILE A 110 -11.69 9.26 11.39
N GLN A 111 -10.98 10.03 12.20
CA GLN A 111 -9.87 10.87 11.72
C GLN A 111 -8.81 10.03 11.00
N ASP A 112 -8.51 8.85 11.54
CA ASP A 112 -7.59 7.91 10.92
C ASP A 112 -8.08 7.41 9.57
N TRP A 113 -9.31 6.91 9.55
CA TRP A 113 -9.99 6.39 8.37
C TRP A 113 -10.03 7.40 7.23
N GLU A 114 -10.45 8.64 7.54
CA GLU A 114 -10.56 9.74 6.58
C GLU A 114 -9.18 10.16 6.05
N SER A 115 -8.16 10.22 6.92
CA SER A 115 -6.80 10.57 6.49
C SER A 115 -6.17 9.50 5.59
N ARG A 116 -6.58 8.23 5.72
CA ARG A 116 -6.20 7.15 4.80
C ARG A 116 -6.99 7.19 3.48
N GLY A 117 -8.05 8.00 3.37
CA GLY A 117 -8.86 8.16 2.15
C GLY A 117 -9.93 7.08 1.94
N LEU A 118 -10.36 6.43 3.02
CA LEU A 118 -11.19 5.22 2.96
C LEU A 118 -12.70 5.47 2.78
N GLY A 119 -13.13 6.73 2.72
CA GLY A 119 -14.54 7.13 2.63
C GLY A 119 -15.10 7.50 4.00
N ARG A 120 -16.39 7.30 4.22
CA ARG A 120 -17.04 7.58 5.51
C ARG A 120 -17.91 6.41 5.93
N PHE A 121 -17.83 5.99 7.19
CA PHE A 121 -18.67 4.93 7.72
C PHE A 121 -19.72 5.46 8.71
N GLU A 122 -20.88 4.81 8.74
CA GLU A 122 -21.96 5.09 9.69
C GLU A 122 -22.76 3.82 10.03
N LEU A 123 -23.34 3.80 11.23
CA LEU A 123 -24.20 2.70 11.67
C LEU A 123 -25.57 2.81 11.00
N LEU A 124 -25.99 1.77 10.28
CA LEU A 124 -27.33 1.68 9.70
C LEU A 124 -28.33 1.05 10.66
N ASP A 125 -27.92 -0.08 11.26
CA ASP A 125 -28.77 -0.88 12.14
C ASP A 125 -27.90 -1.62 13.15
N ASP A 126 -28.44 -1.82 14.35
CA ASP A 126 -27.79 -2.53 15.45
C ASP A 126 -28.78 -3.45 16.16
N GLY A 127 -29.41 -4.32 15.35
CA GLY A 127 -30.38 -5.32 15.78
C GLY A 127 -29.73 -6.68 16.12
N GLU A 128 -30.31 -7.78 15.60
CA GLU A 128 -29.70 -9.12 15.73
C GLU A 128 -28.37 -9.22 14.97
N GLU A 129 -28.27 -8.50 13.84
CA GLU A 129 -27.06 -8.28 13.09
C GLU A 129 -26.77 -6.78 13.09
N THR A 130 -25.50 -6.40 13.26
CA THR A 130 -25.09 -5.00 13.11
C THR A 130 -24.81 -4.74 11.64
N ARG A 131 -25.32 -3.62 11.10
CA ARG A 131 -25.08 -3.17 9.72
C ARG A 131 -24.41 -1.81 9.71
N ILE A 132 -23.28 -1.72 9.03
CA ILE A 132 -22.51 -0.48 8.88
C ILE A 132 -22.42 -0.15 7.39
N LEU A 133 -22.80 1.08 7.04
CA LEU A 133 -22.63 1.63 5.70
C LEU A 133 -21.28 2.30 5.59
N ILE A 134 -20.63 2.14 4.45
CA ILE A 134 -19.50 2.95 4.04
C ILE A 134 -19.86 3.67 2.74
N ASP A 135 -20.01 4.98 2.84
CA ASP A 135 -20.15 5.85 1.69
C ASP A 135 -18.78 6.04 1.01
N ARG A 136 -18.79 5.96 -0.32
CA ARG A 136 -17.61 6.04 -1.19
C ARG A 136 -16.46 5.19 -0.64
N PRO A 137 -16.58 3.85 -0.55
CA PRO A 137 -15.50 2.98 -0.08
C PRO A 137 -14.27 3.10 -0.99
N ALA A 138 -13.06 2.99 -0.44
CA ALA A 138 -11.85 2.93 -1.26
C ALA A 138 -11.64 1.54 -1.86
N SER A 139 -11.97 0.49 -1.11
CA SER A 139 -11.93 -0.91 -1.55
C SER A 139 -12.85 -1.74 -0.67
N GLY A 140 -13.78 -2.49 -1.25
CA GLY A 140 -14.75 -3.30 -0.51
C GLY A 140 -14.10 -4.23 0.53
N PRO A 141 -13.17 -5.11 0.12
CA PRO A 141 -12.45 -5.99 1.03
C PRO A 141 -11.70 -5.26 2.15
N ILE A 142 -10.90 -4.24 1.82
CA ILE A 142 -10.11 -3.52 2.82
C ILE A 142 -11.03 -2.84 3.82
N CYS A 143 -11.98 -2.04 3.33
CA CYS A 143 -12.92 -1.32 4.19
C CYS A 143 -13.72 -2.26 5.09
N SER A 144 -14.14 -3.43 4.58
CA SER A 144 -14.86 -4.44 5.36
C SER A 144 -14.03 -5.00 6.52
N GLY A 145 -12.77 -5.35 6.27
CA GLY A 145 -11.87 -5.89 7.30
C GLY A 145 -11.53 -4.87 8.38
N LEU A 146 -11.22 -3.63 7.97
CA LEU A 146 -10.87 -2.55 8.89
C LEU A 146 -12.04 -2.20 9.83
N VAL A 147 -13.25 -2.03 9.30
CA VAL A 147 -14.43 -1.73 10.12
C VAL A 147 -14.82 -2.90 11.02
N ALA A 148 -14.72 -4.14 10.53
CA ALA A 148 -14.98 -5.32 11.35
C ALA A 148 -14.04 -5.34 12.57
N ALA A 149 -12.73 -5.12 12.37
CA ALA A 149 -11.78 -5.04 13.46
C ALA A 149 -12.10 -3.91 14.45
N ALA A 150 -12.44 -2.72 13.95
CA ALA A 150 -12.84 -1.59 14.81
C ALA A 150 -14.08 -1.91 15.66
N TRP A 151 -15.08 -2.56 15.06
CA TRP A 151 -16.30 -2.98 15.77
C TRP A 151 -16.03 -4.07 16.81
N GLU A 152 -15.22 -5.07 16.46
CA GLU A 152 -14.81 -6.12 17.42
C GLU A 152 -14.04 -5.51 18.60
N ARG A 153 -13.15 -4.56 18.33
CA ARG A 153 -12.43 -3.83 19.37
C ARG A 153 -13.38 -3.03 20.26
N ALA A 154 -14.35 -2.33 19.67
CA ALA A 154 -15.26 -1.47 20.40
C ALA A 154 -16.27 -2.22 21.27
N THR A 155 -16.66 -3.43 20.83
CA THR A 155 -17.65 -4.27 21.54
C THR A 155 -17.03 -5.36 22.40
N GLY A 156 -15.74 -5.67 22.21
CA GLY A 156 -15.05 -6.77 22.89
C GLY A 156 -15.55 -8.15 22.49
N LYS A 157 -16.23 -8.29 21.34
CA LYS A 157 -16.80 -9.54 20.84
C LYS A 157 -16.38 -9.77 19.39
N ARG A 158 -16.14 -11.04 19.02
CA ARG A 158 -15.86 -11.42 17.64
C ARG A 158 -17.14 -11.45 16.81
N HIS A 159 -16.99 -11.16 15.53
CA HIS A 159 -18.09 -11.14 14.57
C HIS A 159 -17.65 -11.77 13.25
N ARG A 160 -18.51 -12.63 12.70
CA ARG A 160 -18.43 -12.96 11.29
C ARG A 160 -18.91 -11.77 10.49
N PHE A 161 -18.13 -11.34 9.50
CA PHE A 161 -18.51 -10.23 8.64
C PHE A 161 -18.76 -10.68 7.20
N LEU A 162 -19.74 -10.05 6.56
CA LEU A 162 -20.05 -10.13 5.14
C LEU A 162 -20.19 -8.72 4.60
N TRP A 163 -19.89 -8.50 3.32
CA TRP A 163 -20.10 -7.22 2.68
C TRP A 163 -20.85 -7.39 1.36
N SER A 164 -21.64 -6.38 1.03
CA SER A 164 -22.33 -6.25 -0.25
C SER A 164 -22.17 -4.82 -0.74
N GLU A 165 -21.82 -4.67 -2.01
CA GLU A 165 -21.72 -3.38 -2.67
C GLU A 165 -22.83 -3.28 -3.72
N SER A 166 -23.63 -2.22 -3.61
CA SER A 166 -24.72 -1.91 -4.55
C SER A 166 -24.39 -0.62 -5.28
N ALA A 167 -24.65 -0.59 -6.59
CA ALA A 167 -24.35 0.59 -7.41
C ALA A 167 -25.07 1.84 -6.88
N GLY A 168 -24.31 2.80 -6.37
CA GLY A 168 -24.83 4.07 -5.85
C GLY A 168 -25.30 4.07 -4.39
N GLU A 169 -25.26 2.92 -3.70
CA GLU A 169 -25.71 2.80 -2.30
C GLU A 169 -24.55 2.57 -1.31
N GLY A 170 -23.29 2.59 -1.80
CA GLY A 170 -22.10 2.35 -0.98
C GLY A 170 -21.89 0.87 -0.64
N LEU A 171 -21.02 0.63 0.35
CA LEU A 171 -20.69 -0.70 0.84
C LEU A 171 -21.41 -0.95 2.16
N VAL A 172 -22.24 -1.99 2.23
CA VAL A 172 -22.89 -2.43 3.47
C VAL A 172 -22.14 -3.62 4.04
N ILE A 173 -21.72 -3.49 5.29
CA ILE A 173 -21.06 -4.55 6.06
C ILE A 173 -22.07 -5.07 7.08
N THR A 174 -22.30 -6.38 7.08
CA THR A 174 -23.14 -7.07 8.05
C THR A 174 -22.26 -7.88 8.99
N LEU A 175 -22.42 -7.64 10.30
CA LEU A 175 -21.67 -8.25 11.38
C LEU A 175 -22.61 -9.10 12.24
N THR A 176 -22.29 -10.39 12.33
CA THR A 176 -23.02 -11.36 13.15
C THR A 176 -22.11 -11.86 14.26
N PRO A 177 -22.53 -11.91 15.53
CA PRO A 177 -21.70 -12.41 16.62
C PRO A 177 -21.12 -13.79 16.33
N ASP A 178 -19.85 -13.99 16.68
CA ASP A 178 -19.14 -15.26 16.55
C ASP A 178 -18.35 -15.55 17.84
N ASP A 179 -18.27 -16.83 18.21
CA ASP A 179 -17.58 -17.31 19.41
C ASP A 179 -16.21 -17.93 19.07
N THR A 180 -15.76 -17.84 17.82
CA THR A 180 -14.48 -18.38 17.37
C THR A 180 -13.30 -17.72 18.09
N GLN A 181 -12.33 -18.55 18.48
CA GLN A 181 -11.09 -18.12 19.09
C GLN A 181 -10.00 -18.06 18.01
N VAL A 182 -9.56 -16.84 17.69
CA VAL A 182 -8.46 -16.60 16.74
C VAL A 182 -7.24 -16.07 17.52
N PRO A 183 -6.02 -16.54 17.23
CA PRO A 183 -4.81 -16.03 17.87
C PRO A 183 -4.63 -14.52 17.66
N VAL A 184 -4.03 -13.86 18.64
CA VAL A 184 -3.68 -12.43 18.53
C VAL A 184 -2.71 -12.23 17.35
N PRO A 185 -2.95 -11.22 16.49
CA PRO A 185 -2.06 -10.88 15.40
C PRO A 185 -0.62 -10.68 15.85
N LYS A 186 0.32 -11.25 15.09
CA LYS A 186 1.76 -10.99 15.27
C LYS A 186 2.23 -9.90 14.30
N PRO A 187 3.27 -9.12 14.65
CA PRO A 187 3.91 -8.21 13.70
C PRO A 187 4.43 -8.98 12.47
N ARG A 188 4.24 -8.44 11.26
CA ARG A 188 4.88 -8.99 10.06
C ARG A 188 6.10 -8.17 9.69
N ARG A 189 7.13 -8.86 9.21
CA ARG A 189 8.39 -8.25 8.82
C ARG A 189 8.67 -8.60 7.35
N PRO A 190 9.10 -7.64 6.53
CA PRO A 190 9.62 -7.96 5.22
C PRO A 190 10.86 -8.86 5.35
N SER A 191 11.10 -9.69 4.35
CA SER A 191 12.34 -10.48 4.26
C SER A 191 13.53 -9.69 3.69
N TRP A 192 13.29 -8.45 3.24
CA TRP A 192 14.29 -7.52 2.72
C TRP A 192 14.55 -6.38 3.71
N GLY A 193 15.74 -5.79 3.63
CA GLY A 193 16.15 -4.65 4.44
C GLY A 193 15.82 -3.32 3.77
N ASP A 194 15.49 -2.32 4.59
CA ASP A 194 15.40 -0.91 4.22
C ASP A 194 16.62 -0.19 4.84
N GLN A 195 17.20 0.79 4.16
CA GLN A 195 18.15 1.69 4.82
C GLN A 195 17.39 2.66 5.72
N GLU A 196 17.82 2.80 6.98
CA GLU A 196 17.41 3.94 7.81
C GLU A 196 18.11 5.21 7.27
N ILE A 197 17.50 5.86 6.28
CA ILE A 197 17.91 7.20 5.86
C ILE A 197 17.06 8.21 6.63
N GLY A 198 17.70 9.22 7.21
CA GLY A 198 17.02 10.31 7.91
C GLY A 198 16.00 11.04 7.01
N CYS A 199 15.09 11.78 7.63
CA CYS A 199 14.15 12.63 6.91
C CYS A 199 14.80 13.97 6.60
N ASP A 200 15.35 14.18 5.40
CA ASP A 200 15.78 15.51 4.95
C ASP A 200 15.40 15.76 3.49
N LEU A 201 14.11 15.60 3.18
CA LEU A 201 13.53 16.16 1.98
C LEU A 201 13.55 17.67 2.17
N GLY A 202 14.38 18.37 1.40
CA GLY A 202 14.31 19.83 1.32
C GLY A 202 12.86 20.25 1.16
N LYS A 203 12.38 21.16 2.03
CA LYS A 203 10.95 21.54 2.18
C LYS A 203 10.23 21.83 0.85
N GLU A 204 10.97 22.30 -0.15
CA GLU A 204 10.46 22.59 -1.50
C GLU A 204 9.95 21.33 -2.23
N SER A 205 10.54 20.14 -2.00
CA SER A 205 10.12 18.90 -2.68
C SER A 205 8.84 18.28 -2.12
N THR A 206 8.55 18.50 -0.83
CA THR A 206 7.35 17.95 -0.18
C THR A 206 6.09 18.66 -0.65
N ASP A 207 6.13 19.97 -0.88
CA ASP A 207 4.95 20.71 -1.34
C ASP A 207 4.55 20.34 -2.77
N GLU A 208 5.51 20.05 -3.66
CA GLU A 208 5.22 19.56 -5.01
C GLU A 208 4.51 18.20 -5.00
N LEU A 209 4.88 17.30 -4.07
CA LEU A 209 4.26 15.97 -3.93
C LEU A 209 2.78 16.05 -3.53
N TRP A 210 2.36 17.14 -2.91
CA TRP A 210 0.99 17.41 -2.47
C TRP A 210 0.31 18.51 -3.27
N ALA A 211 0.87 18.89 -4.42
CA ALA A 211 0.23 19.82 -5.34
C ALA A 211 -1.14 19.28 -5.74
N ASP A 212 -2.13 20.17 -5.85
CA ASP A 212 -3.54 19.83 -6.15
C ASP A 212 -4.21 18.87 -5.16
N LEU A 213 -3.72 18.76 -3.91
CA LEU A 213 -4.44 18.06 -2.85
C LEU A 213 -5.81 18.71 -2.60
N ARG A 214 -6.85 17.89 -2.63
CA ARG A 214 -8.22 18.28 -2.29
C ARG A 214 -8.78 17.29 -1.27
N VAL A 215 -9.13 17.78 -0.10
CA VAL A 215 -9.82 17.00 0.94
C VAL A 215 -11.31 17.27 0.86
N GLU A 216 -12.11 16.21 0.81
CA GLU A 216 -13.57 16.28 0.75
C GLU A 216 -14.18 15.93 2.11
N SER A 217 -15.37 16.46 2.40
CA SER A 217 -16.10 16.23 3.66
C SER A 217 -16.64 14.79 3.84
N SER A 218 -16.33 13.90 2.93
CA SER A 218 -16.77 12.50 2.85
C SER A 218 -15.71 11.50 3.31
N GLY A 219 -14.60 11.97 3.87
CA GLY A 219 -13.46 11.12 4.18
C GLY A 219 -12.68 10.64 2.95
N CYS A 220 -12.90 11.28 1.80
CA CYS A 220 -12.14 11.08 0.58
C CYS A 220 -11.19 12.26 0.36
N TRP A 221 -10.08 12.00 -0.30
CA TRP A 221 -9.20 13.05 -0.81
C TRP A 221 -8.61 12.63 -2.15
N SER A 222 -8.20 13.63 -2.92
CA SER A 222 -7.66 13.44 -4.26
C SER A 222 -6.44 14.31 -4.51
N ILE A 223 -5.61 13.88 -5.46
CA ILE A 223 -4.52 14.65 -6.03
C ILE A 223 -4.72 14.63 -7.54
N MET A 224 -4.75 15.80 -8.17
CA MET A 224 -5.04 15.93 -9.61
C MET A 224 -6.39 15.30 -10.01
N ASN A 225 -7.42 15.43 -9.15
CA ASN A 225 -8.75 14.80 -9.28
C ASN A 225 -8.76 13.26 -9.30
N GLU A 226 -7.65 12.60 -9.01
CA GLU A 226 -7.63 11.15 -8.79
C GLU A 226 -7.77 10.85 -7.30
N ARG A 227 -8.81 10.11 -6.91
CA ARG A 227 -9.01 9.69 -5.52
C ARG A 227 -7.85 8.80 -5.08
N ARG A 228 -7.29 9.10 -3.92
CA ARG A 228 -6.15 8.37 -3.35
C ARG A 228 -6.54 7.67 -2.05
N MET A 229 -5.75 6.67 -1.70
CA MET A 229 -5.73 6.08 -0.36
C MET A 229 -4.30 5.77 0.07
N PHE A 230 -4.10 5.61 1.38
CA PHE A 230 -2.88 5.06 1.94
C PHE A 230 -3.08 3.61 2.37
N LEU A 231 -2.17 2.74 1.94
CA LEU A 231 -2.09 1.35 2.39
C LEU A 231 -0.76 1.10 3.09
N HIS A 232 -0.80 0.56 4.29
CA HIS A 232 0.42 0.22 5.01
C HIS A 232 1.03 -1.08 4.49
N ARG A 233 2.36 -1.19 4.59
CA ARG A 233 3.10 -2.37 4.13
C ARG A 233 2.64 -3.65 4.84
N ASP A 234 2.40 -3.58 6.15
CA ASP A 234 1.95 -4.73 6.96
C ASP A 234 0.66 -5.35 6.40
N LEU A 235 -0.30 -4.53 5.94
CA LEU A 235 -1.52 -5.03 5.30
C LEU A 235 -1.21 -5.84 4.04
N ILE A 236 -0.35 -5.34 3.16
CA ILE A 236 0.02 -6.01 1.91
C ILE A 236 0.79 -7.32 2.18
N LEU A 237 1.69 -7.32 3.18
CA LEU A 237 2.43 -8.52 3.58
C LEU A 237 1.50 -9.60 4.17
N ARG A 238 0.52 -9.20 5.01
CA ARG A 238 -0.51 -10.14 5.48
C ARG A 238 -1.31 -10.69 4.31
N PHE A 239 -1.71 -9.83 3.39
CA PHE A 239 -2.47 -10.25 2.23
C PHE A 239 -1.71 -11.28 1.38
N GLU A 240 -0.41 -11.07 1.15
CA GLU A 240 0.47 -12.06 0.55
C GLU A 240 0.40 -13.39 1.31
N ASP A 241 0.68 -13.38 2.62
CA ASP A 241 0.68 -14.59 3.47
C ASP A 241 -0.66 -15.36 3.44
N TYR A 242 -1.80 -14.66 3.39
CA TYR A 242 -3.12 -15.29 3.25
C TYR A 242 -3.33 -15.97 1.89
N CYS A 243 -2.61 -15.54 0.86
CA CYS A 243 -2.69 -16.11 -0.49
C CYS A 243 -1.79 -17.34 -0.64
N LEU A 244 -0.57 -17.32 -0.09
CA LEU A 244 0.47 -18.35 -0.31
C LEU A 244 -0.02 -19.80 -0.20
N PRO A 245 -0.84 -20.21 0.81
CA PRO A 245 -1.25 -21.61 0.95
C PRO A 245 -2.01 -22.15 -0.27
N TYR A 246 -2.67 -21.28 -1.03
CA TYR A 246 -3.58 -21.64 -2.11
C TYR A 246 -2.98 -21.40 -3.50
N LEU A 247 -1.76 -20.88 -3.59
CA LEU A 247 -1.11 -20.65 -4.88
C LEU A 247 -0.49 -21.93 -5.40
N ASP A 248 -0.79 -22.21 -6.66
CA ASP A 248 -0.25 -23.35 -7.40
C ASP A 248 0.62 -22.86 -8.56
N VAL A 249 0.03 -22.12 -9.51
CA VAL A 249 0.72 -21.61 -10.72
C VAL A 249 0.17 -20.24 -11.11
N VAL A 250 0.92 -19.53 -11.97
CA VAL A 250 0.41 -18.36 -12.69
C VAL A 250 -0.46 -18.86 -13.87
N HIS A 251 -1.75 -18.52 -13.86
CA HIS A 251 -2.73 -18.99 -14.86
C HIS A 251 -2.78 -18.12 -16.12
N GLU A 252 -2.44 -16.84 -15.99
CA GLU A 252 -2.42 -15.86 -17.06
C GLU A 252 -1.23 -14.90 -16.85
N GLY A 253 -0.65 -14.39 -17.93
CA GLY A 253 0.44 -13.42 -17.86
C GLY A 253 1.79 -13.99 -18.30
N ARG A 254 2.86 -13.28 -17.92
CA ARG A 254 4.21 -13.48 -18.44
C ARG A 254 5.15 -14.10 -17.42
N ASP A 255 4.91 -15.35 -17.06
CA ASP A 255 5.65 -16.01 -15.97
C ASP A 255 7.17 -16.09 -16.20
N GLU A 256 7.58 -16.43 -17.43
CA GLU A 256 8.98 -16.57 -17.82
C GLU A 256 9.81 -15.27 -17.75
N ASP A 257 9.13 -14.12 -17.68
CA ASP A 257 9.77 -12.80 -17.64
C ASP A 257 10.10 -12.33 -16.22
N TYR A 258 9.89 -13.15 -15.19
CA TYR A 258 10.23 -12.81 -13.81
C TYR A 258 11.10 -13.87 -13.15
N ARG A 259 12.19 -13.44 -12.52
CA ARG A 259 13.07 -14.30 -11.71
C ARG A 259 13.33 -13.65 -10.37
N TRP A 260 13.02 -14.39 -9.31
CA TRP A 260 13.16 -13.92 -7.94
C TRP A 260 14.18 -14.80 -7.20
N GLU A 261 15.38 -14.28 -6.94
CA GLU A 261 16.38 -15.04 -6.16
C GLU A 261 16.02 -15.06 -4.67
N GLY A 262 16.17 -16.22 -4.03
CA GLY A 262 15.98 -16.39 -2.59
C GLY A 262 14.54 -16.53 -2.11
N LEU A 263 13.57 -16.68 -3.03
CA LEU A 263 12.17 -16.95 -2.70
C LEU A 263 11.80 -18.42 -2.93
N ASP A 264 10.84 -18.93 -2.15
CA ASP A 264 10.21 -20.21 -2.45
C ASP A 264 9.27 -20.13 -3.67
N ASP A 265 8.87 -21.28 -4.21
CA ASP A 265 8.05 -21.36 -5.43
C ASP A 265 6.71 -20.64 -5.31
N LYS A 266 6.07 -20.72 -4.13
CA LYS A 266 4.74 -20.12 -3.90
C LYS A 266 4.82 -18.61 -3.83
N ARG A 267 5.81 -18.09 -3.10
CA ARG A 267 6.07 -16.66 -3.01
C ARG A 267 6.52 -16.10 -4.35
N SER A 268 7.38 -16.82 -5.08
CA SER A 268 7.77 -16.48 -6.45
C SER A 268 6.55 -16.36 -7.37
N THR A 269 5.63 -17.33 -7.31
CA THR A 269 4.37 -17.31 -8.07
C THR A 269 3.52 -16.08 -7.74
N TRP A 270 3.36 -15.75 -6.45
CA TRP A 270 2.63 -14.55 -6.03
C TRP A 270 3.29 -13.27 -6.55
N TRP A 271 4.61 -13.17 -6.38
CA TRP A 271 5.40 -12.01 -6.77
C TRP A 271 5.36 -11.79 -8.28
N THR A 272 5.45 -12.86 -9.07
CA THR A 272 5.25 -12.80 -10.52
C THR A 272 3.87 -12.26 -10.88
N ALA A 273 2.81 -12.82 -10.30
CA ALA A 273 1.44 -12.37 -10.57
C ALA A 273 1.22 -10.90 -10.16
N ALA A 274 1.76 -10.47 -9.01
CA ALA A 274 1.68 -9.10 -8.52
C ALA A 274 2.47 -8.12 -9.40
N ALA A 275 3.68 -8.51 -9.83
CA ALA A 275 4.54 -7.69 -10.68
C ALA A 275 3.98 -7.53 -12.09
N ASP A 276 3.48 -8.61 -12.71
CA ASP A 276 2.89 -8.52 -14.04
C ASP A 276 1.55 -7.74 -14.03
N SER A 277 0.78 -7.84 -12.95
CA SER A 277 -0.41 -6.99 -12.75
C SER A 277 -0.04 -5.51 -12.69
N ALA A 278 1.00 -5.15 -11.94
CA ALA A 278 1.48 -3.77 -11.83
C ALA A 278 2.07 -3.25 -13.15
N ARG A 279 2.83 -4.09 -13.86
CA ARG A 279 3.38 -3.81 -15.19
C ARG A 279 2.28 -3.51 -16.20
N GLU A 280 1.31 -4.41 -16.32
CA GLU A 280 0.21 -4.24 -17.27
C GLU A 280 -0.59 -2.97 -16.95
N ARG A 281 -0.87 -2.73 -15.67
CA ARG A 281 -1.58 -1.53 -15.22
C ARG A 281 -0.83 -0.27 -15.61
N PHE A 282 0.49 -0.21 -15.42
CA PHE A 282 1.31 0.93 -15.81
C PHE A 282 1.34 1.14 -17.33
N VAL A 283 1.53 0.06 -18.10
CA VAL A 283 1.55 0.15 -19.58
C VAL A 283 0.21 0.66 -20.12
N SER A 284 -0.91 0.24 -19.52
CA SER A 284 -2.26 0.66 -19.91
C SER A 284 -2.55 2.15 -19.65
N GLU A 285 -1.85 2.78 -18.71
CA GLU A 285 -1.94 4.23 -18.45
C GLU A 285 -1.39 5.09 -19.59
N GLY A 286 -0.58 4.50 -20.47
CA GLY A 286 -0.04 5.21 -21.63
C GLY A 286 0.99 6.28 -21.27
N HIS A 287 1.61 6.23 -20.08
CA HIS A 287 2.66 7.17 -19.70
C HIS A 287 3.79 7.22 -20.75
N HIS A 288 4.28 8.44 -21.01
CA HIS A 288 5.45 8.66 -21.85
C HIS A 288 6.71 8.57 -20.99
N VAL A 289 7.55 7.56 -21.27
CA VAL A 289 8.83 7.35 -20.60
C VAL A 289 9.93 7.55 -21.65
N LEU A 290 10.89 8.41 -21.34
CA LEU A 290 12.02 8.72 -22.22
C LEU A 290 13.31 8.41 -21.47
N VAL A 291 14.19 7.63 -22.09
CA VAL A 291 15.50 7.27 -21.56
C VAL A 291 16.55 7.70 -22.57
N ARG A 292 17.46 8.58 -22.18
CA ARG A 292 18.63 9.03 -22.95
C ARG A 292 19.91 8.40 -22.42
N ALA A 293 20.00 8.22 -21.10
CA ALA A 293 21.13 7.58 -20.42
C ALA A 293 20.65 6.77 -19.21
N HIS A 294 21.48 5.84 -18.72
CA HIS A 294 21.14 5.02 -17.55
C HIS A 294 20.92 5.85 -16.26
N SER A 295 21.51 7.05 -16.18
CA SER A 295 21.28 8.01 -15.09
C SER A 295 19.84 8.51 -15.01
N ASP A 296 19.10 8.49 -16.12
CA ASP A 296 17.71 8.97 -16.16
C ASP A 296 16.79 8.11 -15.29
N TRP A 297 17.18 6.87 -15.00
CA TRP A 297 16.45 5.97 -14.10
C TRP A 297 16.30 6.52 -12.68
N VAL A 298 17.21 7.39 -12.22
CA VAL A 298 17.02 8.12 -10.94
C VAL A 298 15.74 8.95 -10.97
N SER A 299 15.53 9.70 -12.06
CA SER A 299 14.34 10.53 -12.22
C SER A 299 13.06 9.72 -12.47
N ILE A 300 13.17 8.61 -13.21
CA ILE A 300 12.05 7.69 -13.50
C ILE A 300 11.58 7.02 -12.20
N THR A 301 12.51 6.48 -11.40
CA THR A 301 12.21 5.91 -10.08
C THR A 301 11.57 6.95 -9.18
N ARG A 302 12.13 8.17 -9.10
CA ARG A 302 11.55 9.23 -8.28
C ARG A 302 10.10 9.53 -8.67
N ARG A 303 9.85 9.64 -9.98
CA ARG A 303 8.53 10.00 -10.52
C ARG A 303 7.48 8.91 -10.34
N HIS A 304 7.85 7.64 -10.54
CA HIS A 304 6.89 6.53 -10.63
C HIS A 304 6.87 5.61 -9.41
N LEU A 305 7.90 5.65 -8.56
CA LEU A 305 7.93 4.92 -7.29
C LEU A 305 7.93 5.87 -6.10
N SER A 306 8.91 6.76 -5.99
CA SER A 306 9.14 7.54 -4.77
C SER A 306 7.99 8.52 -4.46
N SER A 307 7.42 9.13 -5.50
CA SER A 307 6.22 9.99 -5.38
C SER A 307 4.99 9.28 -4.81
N HIS A 308 4.98 7.95 -4.82
CA HIS A 308 3.92 7.10 -4.29
C HIS A 308 4.34 6.37 -3.01
N GLY A 309 5.58 6.51 -2.55
CA GLY A 309 6.09 5.77 -1.39
C GLY A 309 6.48 4.32 -1.68
N LEU A 310 6.66 3.95 -2.94
CA LEU A 310 7.03 2.58 -3.31
C LEU A 310 8.53 2.27 -3.13
N GLY A 311 9.35 3.28 -2.86
CA GLY A 311 10.79 3.15 -2.65
C GLY A 311 11.62 4.06 -3.55
N GLY A 312 12.93 3.95 -3.38
CA GLY A 312 13.93 4.78 -4.01
C GLY A 312 15.21 3.99 -4.26
N ILE A 313 15.98 4.45 -5.24
CA ILE A 313 17.25 3.81 -5.61
C ILE A 313 18.43 4.60 -5.06
N GLU A 314 19.43 3.87 -4.58
CA GLU A 314 20.72 4.40 -4.19
C GLU A 314 21.63 4.58 -5.41
N SER A 315 21.59 3.63 -6.34
CA SER A 315 22.41 3.69 -7.55
C SER A 315 21.76 3.00 -8.74
N THR A 316 22.23 3.38 -9.93
CA THR A 316 21.85 2.81 -11.22
C THR A 316 23.10 2.59 -12.07
N SER A 317 23.13 1.49 -12.81
CA SER A 317 24.19 1.20 -13.77
C SER A 317 23.62 0.50 -15.00
N GLN A 318 24.39 0.53 -16.09
CA GLN A 318 24.06 -0.18 -17.31
C GLN A 318 24.31 -1.68 -17.13
N ALA A 319 23.32 -2.52 -17.45
CA ALA A 319 23.43 -3.98 -17.36
C ALA A 319 23.88 -4.62 -18.69
N ASP A 320 23.51 -4.02 -19.82
CA ASP A 320 23.91 -4.46 -21.17
C ASP A 320 23.93 -3.29 -22.17
N GLU A 321 24.42 -3.54 -23.39
CA GLU A 321 24.47 -2.54 -24.48
C GLU A 321 23.11 -2.24 -25.12
N HIS A 322 22.06 -2.93 -24.69
CA HIS A 322 20.73 -2.91 -25.26
C HIS A 322 19.71 -2.25 -24.33
N GLY A 323 20.14 -1.31 -23.51
CA GLY A 323 19.26 -0.57 -22.61
C GLY A 323 18.89 -1.34 -21.34
N GLY A 324 19.53 -2.46 -21.08
CA GLY A 324 19.47 -3.15 -19.80
C GLY A 324 19.99 -2.25 -18.68
N VAL A 325 19.30 -2.30 -17.54
CA VAL A 325 19.58 -1.45 -16.38
C VAL A 325 19.63 -2.29 -15.11
N ARG A 326 20.56 -1.97 -14.24
CA ARG A 326 20.67 -2.50 -12.89
C ARG A 326 20.43 -1.37 -11.88
N LEU A 327 19.54 -1.62 -10.93
CA LEU A 327 19.07 -0.65 -9.93
C LEU A 327 19.28 -1.25 -8.55
N VAL A 328 19.99 -0.52 -7.68
CA VAL A 328 20.16 -0.90 -6.27
C VAL A 328 19.25 -0.02 -5.43
N PHE A 329 18.32 -0.63 -4.69
CA PHE A 329 17.35 0.09 -3.87
C PHE A 329 17.95 0.51 -2.53
N ALA A 330 17.62 1.73 -2.10
CA ALA A 330 17.84 2.19 -0.74
C ALA A 330 16.78 1.57 0.19
N SER A 331 15.51 1.67 -0.20
CA SER A 331 14.36 1.07 0.47
C SER A 331 13.28 0.74 -0.55
N VAL A 332 12.42 -0.23 -0.23
CA VAL A 332 11.34 -0.66 -1.12
C VAL A 332 10.10 -1.09 -0.34
N PHE A 333 8.94 -0.54 -0.72
CA PHE A 333 7.67 -0.88 -0.09
C PHE A 333 7.30 -2.34 -0.35
N HIS A 334 7.39 -2.77 -1.61
CA HIS A 334 7.21 -4.15 -2.03
C HIS A 334 7.96 -4.43 -3.34
N PRO A 335 8.93 -5.37 -3.37
CA PRO A 335 9.76 -5.64 -4.54
C PRO A 335 8.97 -5.99 -5.80
N ALA A 336 7.96 -6.86 -5.70
CA ALA A 336 7.11 -7.23 -6.84
C ALA A 336 6.40 -6.02 -7.49
N ILE A 337 5.74 -5.18 -6.68
CA ILE A 337 5.01 -4.00 -7.19
C ILE A 337 5.98 -3.01 -7.84
N ALA A 338 7.09 -2.69 -7.17
CA ALA A 338 8.10 -1.77 -7.70
C ALA A 338 8.73 -2.29 -9.00
N SER A 339 9.07 -3.58 -9.05
CA SER A 339 9.65 -4.21 -10.23
C SER A 339 8.68 -4.23 -11.41
N GLY A 340 7.39 -4.50 -11.15
CA GLY A 340 6.34 -4.44 -12.17
C GLY A 340 6.19 -3.05 -12.79
N VAL A 341 6.14 -2.01 -11.95
CA VAL A 341 6.07 -0.61 -12.42
C VAL A 341 7.31 -0.24 -13.25
N LEU A 342 8.51 -0.57 -12.77
CA LEU A 342 9.75 -0.24 -13.48
C LEU A 342 9.92 -1.02 -14.78
N LEU A 343 9.47 -2.29 -14.83
CA LEU A 343 9.41 -3.03 -16.07
C LEU A 343 8.44 -2.34 -17.06
N GLY A 344 7.27 -1.90 -16.60
CA GLY A 344 6.35 -1.11 -17.41
C GLY A 344 7.00 0.17 -17.96
N CYS A 345 7.78 0.89 -17.14
CA CYS A 345 8.58 2.03 -17.58
C CYS A 345 9.58 1.65 -18.69
N TRP A 346 10.30 0.54 -18.50
CA TRP A 346 11.29 0.05 -19.46
C TRP A 346 10.64 -0.28 -20.80
N GLU A 347 9.52 -1.01 -20.80
CA GLU A 347 8.80 -1.41 -22.01
C GLU A 347 8.25 -0.20 -22.77
N ARG A 348 7.77 0.82 -22.04
CA ARG A 348 7.31 2.09 -22.63
C ARG A 348 8.44 2.89 -23.25
N ALA A 349 9.64 2.85 -22.66
CA ALA A 349 10.81 3.55 -23.17
C ALA A 349 11.40 2.89 -24.41
N TYR A 350 11.50 1.55 -24.42
CA TYR A 350 12.19 0.80 -25.48
C TYR A 350 11.26 0.14 -26.51
N GLY A 351 9.94 0.16 -26.28
CA GLY A 351 8.94 -0.34 -27.24
C GLY A 351 8.98 -1.86 -27.45
N ARG A 352 9.50 -2.61 -26.48
CA ARG A 352 9.66 -4.07 -26.55
C ARG A 352 9.51 -4.71 -25.17
N ASN A 353 9.31 -6.02 -25.18
CA ASN A 353 9.17 -6.83 -23.98
C ASN A 353 10.49 -6.94 -23.20
N GLY A 354 10.41 -6.73 -21.89
CA GLY A 354 11.52 -6.91 -20.96
C GLY A 354 11.29 -8.04 -19.97
N HIS A 355 12.37 -8.45 -19.33
CA HIS A 355 12.47 -9.46 -18.28
C HIS A 355 13.07 -8.81 -17.03
N VAL A 356 12.59 -9.23 -15.86
CA VAL A 356 13.04 -8.79 -14.53
C VAL A 356 13.75 -9.95 -13.82
N SER A 357 14.92 -9.66 -13.28
CA SER A 357 15.57 -10.51 -12.28
C SER A 357 15.91 -9.71 -11.03
N THR A 358 15.62 -10.26 -9.85
CA THR A 358 15.95 -9.63 -8.57
C THR A 358 16.86 -10.50 -7.72
N SER A 359 17.80 -9.86 -7.04
CA SER A 359 18.64 -10.46 -6.02
C SER A 359 18.66 -9.62 -4.75
N PHE A 360 19.09 -10.23 -3.63
CA PHE A 360 19.27 -9.54 -2.36
C PHE A 360 20.75 -9.49 -2.02
N GLU A 361 21.37 -8.33 -2.20
CA GLU A 361 22.79 -8.09 -1.92
C GLU A 361 22.92 -7.26 -0.64
N ASP A 362 23.57 -7.81 0.38
CA ASP A 362 23.65 -7.21 1.73
C ASP A 362 22.28 -6.84 2.33
N GLY A 363 21.25 -7.65 2.01
CA GLY A 363 19.86 -7.43 2.43
C GLY A 363 19.09 -6.39 1.62
N ARG A 364 19.74 -5.70 0.67
CA ARG A 364 19.10 -4.72 -0.22
C ARG A 364 18.61 -5.37 -1.50
N LEU A 365 17.48 -4.88 -2.01
CA LEU A 365 16.97 -5.30 -3.30
C LEU A 365 17.84 -4.75 -4.43
N THR A 366 18.38 -5.63 -5.26
CA THR A 366 18.92 -5.31 -6.57
C THR A 366 17.96 -5.80 -7.63
N LEU A 367 17.53 -4.89 -8.51
CA LEU A 367 16.68 -5.17 -9.66
C LEU A 367 17.49 -5.02 -10.93
N GLU A 368 17.39 -6.00 -11.82
CA GLU A 368 17.93 -5.91 -13.16
C GLU A 368 16.80 -6.10 -14.18
N ILE A 369 16.76 -5.22 -15.17
CA ILE A 369 15.80 -5.28 -16.29
C ILE A 369 16.58 -5.38 -17.58
N ARG A 370 16.24 -6.38 -18.40
CA ARG A 370 16.83 -6.61 -19.73
C ARG A 370 15.76 -6.93 -20.77
N SER A 371 16.13 -7.00 -22.05
CA SER A 371 15.18 -7.46 -23.07
C SER A 371 14.91 -8.96 -22.93
N SER A 372 13.65 -9.39 -23.11
CA SER A 372 13.28 -10.82 -23.06
C SER A 372 13.80 -11.65 -24.23
N ARG A 373 14.25 -11.01 -25.33
CA ARG A 373 14.82 -11.69 -26.50
C ARG A 373 16.32 -11.45 -26.54
N GLU A 374 17.09 -12.50 -26.86
CA GLU A 374 18.48 -12.31 -27.28
C GLU A 374 18.50 -11.41 -28.51
N ILE A 375 19.18 -10.28 -28.38
CA ILE A 375 19.40 -9.37 -29.50
C ILE A 375 20.67 -9.88 -30.17
N ALA A 376 20.53 -10.39 -31.39
CA ALA A 376 21.68 -10.77 -32.20
C ALA A 376 22.58 -9.54 -32.38
N GLY A 377 23.84 -9.68 -31.93
CA GLY A 377 24.88 -8.64 -32.01
C GLY A 377 25.41 -8.41 -33.41
#